data_AF-A0A973AFT0-F1
#
_entry.id   AF-A0A973AFT0-F1
#
_cell.length_a   1.000
_cell.length_b   1.000
_cell.length_c   1.000
_cell.angle_alpha   90.00
_cell.angle_beta   90.00
_cell.angle_gamma   90.00
#
_symmetry.space_group_name_H-M   'P 1'
#
loop_
_entity.id
_entity.type
_entity.pdbx_description
1 polymer ?
#
loop_
_entity_poly.entity_id
_entity_poly.type
_entity_poly.pdbx_seq_one_letter_code
_entity_poly.pdbx_strand_id
1 'polypeptide(L)'
;MRFLIFVVAALLVASPAPAQTYKPWSNPNSPPAPTNQRLQSLVDQLNALIIAAEKSRAADSQFLRDLRGLAQSFDTPRRALLLSDNFEDGDFTRSPAWSVTSGQYWVERGWGLRSAVKAAPAAAASTQQQKRNSGKDVAAAIFGQILQQAINPEGRASAASPATGGGASVITPAAIHTRLNMTAAFAIEVEFSSWVSEATPGGRFEIGPYQGTANGDGRADGYVLAYIQGGGLELIRVTGRGAVVIDSRPGPFHLEDKKPHRLEWTRRSDGLMTVSLDGQKILAATDLSFKQNFDGLRLVNRGGDYIVKRITVNGAQ
;
A
#
# COMPACT_ATOMS: atom_id res chain seq x y z
N MET A 1 -59.70 -51.20 61.16
CA MET A 1 -58.32 -50.78 60.84
C MET A 1 -57.90 -51.41 59.53
N ARG A 2 -57.64 -50.60 58.49
CA ARG A 2 -56.77 -50.94 57.35
C ARG A 2 -56.62 -49.69 56.46
N PHE A 3 -55.44 -49.09 56.54
CA PHE A 3 -54.99 -48.01 55.66
C PHE A 3 -54.74 -48.56 54.25
N LEU A 4 -55.19 -47.84 53.22
CA LEU A 4 -54.78 -48.06 51.85
C LEU A 4 -54.22 -46.75 51.28
N ILE A 5 -52.94 -46.83 50.95
CA ILE A 5 -52.05 -45.77 50.47
C ILE A 5 -52.33 -45.55 48.99
N PHE A 6 -52.61 -44.30 48.59
CA PHE A 6 -52.59 -43.89 47.19
C PHE A 6 -51.15 -43.55 46.78
N VAL A 7 -50.61 -44.34 45.83
CA VAL A 7 -49.34 -44.07 45.16
C VAL A 7 -49.58 -43.08 44.02
N VAL A 8 -48.92 -41.92 44.09
CA VAL A 8 -48.87 -40.93 42.99
C VAL A 8 -47.76 -41.35 42.03
N ALA A 9 -48.12 -41.72 40.81
CA ALA A 9 -47.18 -41.94 39.71
C ALA A 9 -46.79 -40.59 39.09
N ALA A 10 -45.55 -40.16 39.30
CA ALA A 10 -44.98 -39.01 38.62
C ALA A 10 -44.54 -39.40 37.19
N LEU A 11 -45.28 -38.94 36.19
CA LEU A 11 -44.88 -39.00 34.79
C LEU A 11 -43.79 -37.96 34.53
N LEU A 12 -42.53 -38.41 34.43
CA LEU A 12 -41.41 -37.63 33.90
C LEU A 12 -41.63 -37.42 32.40
N VAL A 13 -42.08 -36.23 32.01
CA VAL A 13 -42.01 -35.78 30.62
C VAL A 13 -40.57 -35.37 30.34
N ALA A 14 -39.84 -36.21 29.59
CA ALA A 14 -38.52 -35.88 29.10
C ALA A 14 -38.63 -34.78 28.03
N SER A 15 -38.12 -33.59 28.33
CA SER A 15 -37.91 -32.52 27.34
C SER A 15 -36.91 -32.99 26.27
N PRO A 16 -37.16 -32.79 24.96
CA PRO A 16 -36.16 -33.10 23.94
C PRO A 16 -34.96 -32.15 24.10
N ALA A 17 -33.76 -32.73 24.23
CA ALA A 17 -32.51 -32.02 24.20
C ALA A 17 -32.34 -31.25 22.87
N PRO A 18 -31.68 -30.08 22.84
CA PRO A 18 -31.42 -29.37 21.60
C PRO A 18 -30.56 -30.24 20.69
N ALA A 19 -31.07 -30.49 19.48
CA ALA A 19 -30.39 -31.27 18.45
C ALA A 19 -29.01 -30.68 18.16
N GLN A 20 -27.97 -31.44 18.51
CA GLN A 20 -26.60 -31.15 18.11
C GLN A 20 -26.49 -31.24 16.58
N THR A 21 -26.57 -30.08 15.92
CA THR A 21 -26.30 -29.97 14.48
C THR A 21 -24.80 -29.73 14.29
N TYR A 22 -23.98 -30.73 14.62
CA TYR A 22 -22.58 -30.74 14.21
C TYR A 22 -22.50 -31.37 12.82
N LYS A 23 -22.00 -30.60 11.85
CA LYS A 23 -21.68 -31.11 10.51
C LYS A 23 -20.60 -32.19 10.63
N PRO A 24 -20.68 -33.30 9.85
CA PRO A 24 -19.66 -34.33 9.85
C PRO A 24 -18.32 -33.77 9.35
N TRP A 25 -17.26 -34.16 10.05
CA TRP A 25 -15.86 -33.81 9.76
C TRP A 25 -15.50 -34.15 8.29
N SER A 26 -14.88 -33.20 7.59
CA SER A 26 -14.49 -33.36 6.18
C SER A 26 -13.14 -34.07 6.03
N ASN A 27 -13.06 -34.94 5.03
CA ASN A 27 -11.99 -35.92 4.78
C ASN A 27 -10.58 -35.28 4.67
N PRO A 28 -9.61 -35.69 5.52
CA PRO A 28 -8.23 -35.19 5.48
C PRO A 28 -7.44 -35.56 4.22
N ASN A 29 -7.96 -36.46 3.36
CA ASN A 29 -7.30 -36.93 2.13
C ASN A 29 -7.79 -36.24 0.85
N SER A 30 -8.47 -35.10 0.96
CA SER A 30 -8.83 -34.29 -0.22
C SER A 30 -7.56 -33.68 -0.84
N PRO A 31 -7.46 -33.57 -2.18
CA PRO A 31 -6.31 -32.97 -2.85
C PRO A 31 -5.97 -31.63 -2.19
N PRO A 32 -4.68 -31.34 -1.90
CA PRO A 32 -4.33 -30.11 -1.22
C PRO A 32 -4.70 -28.93 -2.11
N ALA A 33 -5.80 -28.25 -1.74
CA ALA A 33 -6.01 -26.88 -2.14
C ALA A 33 -4.73 -26.09 -1.76
N PRO A 34 -4.22 -25.21 -2.63
CA PRO A 34 -3.05 -24.39 -2.32
C PRO A 34 -3.19 -23.78 -0.92
N THR A 35 -2.12 -23.79 -0.12
CA THR A 35 -2.10 -23.44 1.31
C THR A 35 -2.89 -22.18 1.65
N ASN A 36 -2.89 -21.19 0.75
CA ASN A 36 -3.64 -19.94 0.87
C ASN A 36 -5.17 -20.13 0.87
N GLN A 37 -5.71 -21.06 0.07
CA GLN A 37 -7.14 -21.39 0.07
C GLN A 37 -7.57 -22.06 1.38
N ARG A 38 -6.74 -22.94 1.96
CA ARG A 38 -7.02 -23.58 3.25
C ARG A 38 -7.02 -22.56 4.39
N LEU A 39 -6.01 -21.68 4.43
CA LEU A 39 -5.93 -20.62 5.42
C LEU A 39 -7.15 -19.70 5.35
N GLN A 40 -7.56 -19.27 4.15
CA GLN A 40 -8.75 -18.44 3.98
C GLN A 40 -10.04 -19.15 4.41
N SER A 41 -10.19 -20.44 4.06
CA SER A 41 -11.37 -21.21 4.49
C SER A 41 -11.48 -21.32 6.03
N LEU A 42 -10.33 -21.33 6.72
CA LEU A 42 -10.26 -21.32 8.17
C LEU A 42 -10.66 -19.96 8.74
N VAL A 43 -10.24 -18.87 8.11
CA VAL A 43 -10.64 -17.51 8.47
C VAL A 43 -12.14 -17.29 8.29
N ASP A 44 -12.70 -17.72 7.16
CA ASP A 44 -14.13 -17.61 6.87
C ASP A 44 -14.97 -18.38 7.90
N GLN A 45 -14.53 -19.60 8.24
CA GLN A 45 -15.18 -20.42 9.26
C GLN A 45 -15.06 -19.80 10.65
N LEU A 46 -13.91 -19.23 11.00
CA LEU A 46 -13.69 -18.52 12.26
C LEU A 46 -14.61 -17.29 12.37
N ASN A 47 -14.75 -16.50 11.31
CA ASN A 47 -15.67 -15.37 11.25
C ASN A 47 -17.13 -15.79 11.44
N ALA A 48 -17.55 -16.89 10.80
CA ALA A 48 -18.91 -17.42 10.97
C ALA A 48 -19.17 -17.87 12.43
N LEU A 49 -18.19 -18.50 13.08
CA LEU A 49 -18.27 -18.89 14.48
C LEU A 49 -18.35 -17.68 15.42
N ILE A 50 -17.58 -16.61 15.14
CA ILE A 50 -17.65 -15.36 15.91
C ILE A 50 -19.05 -14.73 15.82
N ILE A 51 -19.63 -14.65 14.62
CA ILE A 51 -21.00 -14.10 14.41
C ILE A 51 -22.04 -14.95 15.15
N ALA A 52 -21.91 -16.28 15.09
CA ALA A 52 -22.80 -17.20 15.80
C ALA A 52 -22.70 -17.02 17.32
N ALA A 53 -21.49 -16.88 17.86
CA ALA A 53 -21.24 -16.67 19.28
C ALA A 53 -21.73 -15.31 19.77
N GLU A 54 -21.62 -14.26 18.96
CA GLU A 54 -22.18 -12.94 19.26
C GLU A 54 -23.71 -12.97 19.31
N LYS A 55 -24.33 -13.61 18.31
CA LYS A 55 -25.80 -13.74 18.22
C LYS A 55 -26.39 -14.53 19.40
N SER A 56 -25.70 -15.56 19.88
CA SER A 56 -26.14 -16.38 21.01
C SER A 56 -25.66 -15.88 22.37
N ARG A 57 -24.88 -14.78 22.41
CA ARG A 57 -24.17 -14.30 23.62
C ARG A 57 -23.37 -15.42 24.32
N ALA A 58 -22.81 -16.35 23.55
CA ALA A 58 -22.11 -17.51 24.07
C ALA A 58 -20.66 -17.20 24.53
N ALA A 59 -20.17 -15.98 24.33
CA ALA A 59 -18.84 -15.54 24.74
C ALA A 59 -18.81 -14.05 25.10
N ASP A 60 -17.75 -13.63 25.78
CA ASP A 60 -17.52 -12.23 26.14
C ASP A 60 -17.35 -11.33 24.90
N SER A 61 -17.92 -10.12 24.98
CA SER A 61 -17.93 -9.18 23.85
C SER A 61 -16.55 -8.64 23.47
N GLN A 62 -15.64 -8.50 24.44
CA GLN A 62 -14.27 -8.07 24.18
C GLN A 62 -13.48 -9.19 23.51
N PHE A 63 -13.61 -10.42 24.01
CA PHE A 63 -13.00 -11.59 23.39
C PHE A 63 -13.45 -11.79 21.93
N LEU A 64 -14.74 -11.63 21.62
CA LEU A 64 -15.25 -11.73 20.25
C LEU A 64 -14.73 -10.61 19.34
N ARG A 65 -14.52 -9.40 19.86
CA ARG A 65 -13.88 -8.29 19.13
C ARG A 65 -12.42 -8.61 18.81
N ASP A 66 -11.68 -9.10 19.79
CA ASP A 66 -10.26 -9.44 19.63
C ASP A 66 -10.09 -10.62 18.65
N LEU A 67 -10.96 -11.63 18.75
CA LEU A 67 -10.98 -12.77 17.84
C LEU A 67 -11.38 -12.37 16.42
N ARG A 68 -12.28 -11.38 16.26
CA ARG A 68 -12.60 -10.77 14.97
C ARG A 68 -11.40 -10.00 14.42
N GLY A 69 -10.73 -9.21 15.24
CA GLY A 69 -9.49 -8.54 14.85
C GLY A 69 -8.42 -9.53 14.37
N LEU A 70 -8.26 -10.65 15.08
CA LEU A 70 -7.34 -11.72 14.70
C LEU A 70 -7.77 -12.40 13.40
N ALA A 71 -9.02 -12.85 13.28
CA ALA A 71 -9.53 -13.48 12.06
C ALA A 71 -9.38 -12.56 10.85
N GLN A 72 -9.76 -11.29 11.01
CA GLN A 72 -9.62 -10.30 9.95
C GLN A 72 -8.15 -9.93 9.63
N SER A 73 -7.19 -10.22 10.52
CA SER A 73 -5.76 -10.06 10.20
C SER A 73 -5.27 -11.12 9.21
N PHE A 74 -5.95 -12.27 9.18
CA PHE A 74 -5.72 -13.34 8.21
C PHE A 74 -6.69 -13.27 7.02
N ASP A 75 -7.74 -12.43 7.10
CA ASP A 75 -8.70 -12.19 6.02
C ASP A 75 -8.04 -11.37 4.92
N THR A 76 -7.33 -12.10 4.07
CA THR A 76 -6.58 -11.56 2.96
C THR A 76 -7.59 -11.51 1.81
N PRO A 77 -8.08 -10.32 1.41
CA PRO A 77 -9.24 -10.20 0.53
C PRO A 77 -9.02 -11.00 -0.75
N ARG A 78 -9.89 -11.96 -1.11
CA ARG A 78 -9.78 -12.85 -2.30
C ARG A 78 -8.93 -12.22 -3.39
N ARG A 79 -7.63 -12.51 -3.37
CA ARG A 79 -6.61 -11.79 -4.13
C ARG A 79 -6.56 -12.38 -5.53
N ALA A 80 -7.50 -11.99 -6.39
CA ALA A 80 -7.31 -12.27 -7.81
C ALA A 80 -6.06 -11.51 -8.25
N LEU A 81 -5.17 -12.21 -8.94
CA LEU A 81 -4.00 -11.61 -9.53
C LEU A 81 -4.46 -10.62 -10.59
N LEU A 82 -4.25 -9.34 -10.34
CA LEU A 82 -4.62 -8.25 -11.25
C LEU A 82 -3.43 -7.89 -12.15
N LEU A 83 -2.22 -7.90 -11.58
CA LEU A 83 -0.98 -7.60 -12.29
C LEU A 83 0.18 -8.40 -11.70
N SER A 84 1.05 -8.92 -12.57
CA SER A 84 2.34 -9.50 -12.22
C SER A 84 3.32 -9.08 -13.30
N ASP A 85 4.42 -8.46 -12.91
CA ASP A 85 5.49 -8.10 -13.83
C ASP A 85 6.84 -8.29 -13.13
N ASN A 86 7.74 -9.02 -13.78
CA ASN A 86 9.12 -9.27 -13.33
C ASN A 86 10.16 -8.66 -14.27
N PHE A 87 9.72 -8.01 -15.36
CA PHE A 87 10.56 -7.36 -16.37
C PHE A 87 11.66 -8.26 -16.96
N GLU A 88 11.55 -9.59 -16.85
CA GLU A 88 12.58 -10.52 -17.34
C GLU A 88 12.64 -10.60 -18.87
N ASP A 89 11.54 -10.23 -19.53
CA ASP A 89 11.41 -10.18 -20.99
C ASP A 89 12.10 -8.97 -21.63
N GLY A 90 12.55 -8.01 -20.82
CA GLY A 90 13.24 -6.81 -21.31
C GLY A 90 12.30 -5.73 -21.85
N ASP A 91 10.98 -5.89 -21.75
CA ASP A 91 10.01 -5.00 -22.40
C ASP A 91 8.81 -4.67 -21.50
N PHE A 92 8.92 -3.58 -20.75
CA PHE A 92 7.83 -3.07 -19.92
C PHE A 92 6.62 -2.55 -20.72
N THR A 93 6.67 -2.49 -22.06
CA THR A 93 5.57 -1.94 -22.85
C THR A 93 4.50 -2.98 -23.17
N ARG A 94 4.70 -4.25 -22.82
CA ARG A 94 3.78 -5.35 -23.10
C ARG A 94 3.65 -6.29 -21.90
N SER A 95 2.41 -6.74 -21.64
CA SER A 95 2.10 -7.84 -20.72
C SER A 95 2.68 -7.76 -19.29
N PRO A 96 2.34 -6.74 -18.47
CA PRO A 96 1.41 -5.63 -18.71
C PRO A 96 2.06 -4.44 -19.42
N ALA A 97 1.24 -3.61 -20.08
CA ALA A 97 1.74 -2.42 -20.77
C ALA A 97 1.92 -1.24 -19.80
N TRP A 98 3.16 -0.83 -19.59
CA TRP A 98 3.50 0.39 -18.87
C TRP A 98 3.72 1.57 -19.83
N SER A 99 3.25 2.75 -19.44
CA SER A 99 3.32 3.99 -20.20
C SER A 99 4.09 5.06 -19.42
N VAL A 100 5.19 5.54 -20.00
CA VAL A 100 6.01 6.62 -19.43
C VAL A 100 5.32 7.95 -19.67
N THR A 101 5.17 8.76 -18.63
CA THR A 101 4.55 10.10 -18.69
C THR A 101 5.53 11.23 -18.40
N SER A 102 6.71 10.93 -17.85
CA SER A 102 7.79 11.88 -17.62
C SER A 102 9.12 11.15 -17.47
N GLY A 103 10.24 11.81 -17.79
CA GLY A 103 11.59 11.26 -17.63
C GLY A 103 11.81 9.96 -18.38
N GLN A 104 12.63 9.08 -17.82
CA GLN A 104 13.06 7.84 -18.48
C GLN A 104 12.95 6.63 -17.54
N TYR A 105 12.53 5.52 -18.16
CA TYR A 105 12.56 4.17 -17.61
C TYR A 105 13.11 3.22 -18.68
N TRP A 106 13.86 2.22 -18.25
CA TRP A 106 14.38 1.16 -19.12
C TRP A 106 14.44 -0.15 -18.34
N VAL A 107 14.40 -1.29 -19.03
CA VAL A 107 14.70 -2.57 -18.36
C VAL A 107 16.21 -2.79 -18.36
N GLU A 108 16.78 -2.89 -17.17
CA GLU A 108 18.17 -3.30 -16.96
C GLU A 108 18.22 -4.84 -16.93
N ARG A 109 18.95 -5.44 -17.89
CA ARG A 109 18.95 -6.89 -18.09
C ARG A 109 19.42 -7.64 -16.83
N GLY A 110 18.58 -8.53 -16.33
CA GLY A 110 18.84 -9.31 -15.11
C GLY A 110 18.60 -8.57 -13.80
N TRP A 111 18.13 -7.32 -13.85
CA TRP A 111 17.88 -6.49 -12.67
C TRP A 111 16.42 -6.05 -12.56
N GLY A 112 15.81 -5.56 -13.64
CA GLY A 112 14.41 -5.15 -13.69
C GLY A 112 14.20 -3.75 -14.26
N LEU A 113 13.03 -3.17 -14.03
CA LEU A 113 12.66 -1.82 -14.47
C LEU A 113 13.42 -0.77 -13.68
N ARG A 114 14.29 -0.02 -14.35
CA ARG A 114 15.17 0.99 -13.74
C ARG A 114 14.75 2.41 -14.10
N SER A 115 14.98 3.31 -13.17
CA SER A 115 14.94 4.75 -13.41
C SER A 115 16.03 5.43 -12.57
N ALA A 116 16.85 6.26 -13.21
CA ALA A 116 17.84 7.10 -12.54
C ALA A 116 17.59 8.58 -12.89
N VAL A 117 17.38 9.39 -11.85
CA VAL A 117 17.15 10.83 -11.96
C VAL A 117 18.28 11.54 -11.23
N LYS A 118 18.98 12.43 -11.95
CA LYS A 118 20.06 13.26 -11.44
C LYS A 118 19.64 14.72 -11.46
N ALA A 119 20.07 15.48 -10.46
CA ALA A 119 19.88 16.92 -10.44
C ALA A 119 20.78 17.59 -11.51
N ALA A 120 20.20 18.44 -12.35
CA ALA A 120 20.93 19.16 -13.40
C ALA A 120 21.03 20.66 -13.07
N PRO A 121 22.16 21.33 -13.37
CA PRO A 121 22.28 22.78 -13.16
C PRO A 121 21.25 23.53 -14.01
N ALA A 122 20.56 24.52 -13.43
CA ALA A 122 19.46 25.27 -14.09
C ALA A 122 19.81 25.83 -15.48
N ALA A 123 21.07 26.15 -15.76
CA ALA A 123 21.50 26.63 -17.07
C ALA A 123 21.43 25.58 -18.20
N ALA A 124 21.35 24.29 -17.87
CA ALA A 124 21.22 23.19 -18.84
C ALA A 124 19.76 22.76 -19.09
N ALA A 125 18.80 23.21 -18.26
CA ALA A 125 17.39 22.84 -18.38
C ALA A 125 16.63 23.67 -19.44
N SER A 126 17.27 24.67 -20.06
CA SER A 126 16.60 25.65 -20.92
C SER A 126 16.38 25.22 -22.39
N THR A 127 16.70 24.01 -22.80
CA THR A 127 16.63 23.63 -24.23
C THR A 127 15.45 22.74 -24.65
N GLN A 128 14.59 22.26 -23.74
CA GLN A 128 13.56 21.28 -24.14
C GLN A 128 12.15 21.39 -23.54
N GLN A 129 11.84 22.37 -22.70
CA GLN A 129 10.50 22.41 -22.08
C GLN A 129 9.89 23.81 -21.89
N GLN A 130 10.05 24.68 -22.89
CA GLN A 130 9.22 25.86 -23.04
C GLN A 130 8.01 25.60 -23.96
N LYS A 131 7.10 24.72 -23.51
CA LYS A 131 5.67 24.84 -23.86
C LYS A 131 4.84 23.97 -22.93
N ARG A 132 4.03 24.66 -22.10
CA ARG A 132 2.97 24.18 -21.22
C ARG A 132 3.44 23.66 -19.85
N ASN A 133 3.35 24.51 -18.82
CA ASN A 133 2.56 24.29 -17.59
C ASN A 133 2.89 25.33 -16.49
N SER A 134 2.46 26.58 -16.66
CA SER A 134 2.65 27.68 -15.69
C SER A 134 1.82 27.57 -14.39
N GLY A 135 1.28 26.39 -14.06
CA GLY A 135 0.38 26.20 -12.91
C GLY A 135 0.80 25.12 -11.91
N LYS A 136 1.78 24.27 -12.24
CA LYS A 136 2.23 23.15 -11.37
C LYS A 136 3.47 23.47 -10.53
N ASP A 137 4.20 24.54 -10.87
CA ASP A 137 5.45 24.94 -10.20
C ASP A 137 5.24 25.49 -8.78
N VAL A 138 4.02 25.86 -8.42
CA VAL A 138 3.71 26.37 -7.07
C VAL A 138 3.82 25.27 -6.01
N ALA A 139 3.49 24.02 -6.34
CA ALA A 139 3.58 22.91 -5.37
C ALA A 139 5.03 22.50 -5.08
N ALA A 140 5.92 22.56 -6.09
CA ALA A 140 7.34 22.32 -5.90
C ALA A 140 8.02 23.47 -5.12
N ALA A 141 7.59 24.72 -5.33
CA ALA A 141 8.06 25.88 -4.58
C ALA A 141 7.69 25.81 -3.09
N ILE A 142 6.48 25.32 -2.76
CA ILE A 142 6.04 25.16 -1.36
C ILE A 142 6.85 24.08 -0.62
N PHE A 143 7.19 22.97 -1.29
CA PHE A 143 8.05 21.94 -0.69
C PHE A 143 9.49 22.41 -0.45
N GLY A 144 10.03 23.28 -1.33
CA GLY A 144 11.34 23.91 -1.13
C GLY A 144 11.37 24.87 0.07
N GLN A 145 10.27 25.59 0.33
CA GLN A 145 10.19 26.53 1.45
C GLN A 145 10.09 25.84 2.83
N ILE A 146 9.39 24.71 2.92
CA ILE A 146 9.26 23.95 4.17
C ILE A 146 10.57 23.24 4.54
N LEU A 147 11.32 22.74 3.54
CA LEU A 147 12.64 22.16 3.77
C LEU A 147 13.67 23.20 4.23
N GLN A 148 13.61 24.43 3.71
CA GLN A 148 14.49 25.53 4.14
C GLN A 148 14.22 26.00 5.58
N GLN A 149 12.96 25.94 6.04
CA GLN A 149 12.57 26.30 7.41
C GLN A 149 12.98 25.24 8.44
N ALA A 150 13.08 23.96 8.06
CA ALA A 150 13.57 22.91 8.94
C ALA A 150 15.10 22.94 9.15
N ILE A 151 15.83 23.57 8.22
CA ILE A 151 17.30 23.67 8.26
C ILE A 151 17.78 24.86 9.09
N ASN A 152 16.98 25.94 9.21
CA ASN A 152 17.33 27.16 9.96
C ASN A 152 16.23 27.57 10.96
N PRO A 153 16.21 27.00 12.18
CA PRO A 153 15.18 27.31 13.19
C PRO A 153 15.40 28.62 13.97
N GLU A 154 16.52 29.33 13.78
CA GLU A 154 16.77 30.62 14.45
C GLU A 154 16.34 31.79 13.56
N GLY A 155 15.12 32.26 13.78
CA GLY A 155 14.56 33.39 13.05
C GLY A 155 15.27 34.70 13.35
N ARG A 156 15.49 35.50 12.30
CA ARG A 156 15.29 36.96 12.33
C ARG A 156 14.83 37.43 10.96
N ALA A 157 13.71 38.15 10.96
CA ALA A 157 13.22 38.89 9.82
C ALA A 157 14.30 39.86 9.31
N SER A 158 14.65 39.74 8.05
CA SER A 158 15.30 40.80 7.29
C SER A 158 14.88 40.63 5.83
N ALA A 159 14.19 41.66 5.33
CA ALA A 159 13.94 41.82 3.91
C ALA A 159 15.29 41.88 3.19
N ALA A 160 15.58 40.87 2.37
CA ALA A 160 16.70 40.88 1.44
C ALA A 160 16.17 40.56 0.05
N SER A 161 16.39 41.50 -0.87
CA SER A 161 16.24 41.33 -2.31
C SER A 161 17.12 40.17 -2.83
N PRO A 162 16.82 39.60 -4.00
CA PRO A 162 17.29 38.27 -4.37
C PRO A 162 18.79 38.28 -4.64
N ALA A 163 19.54 37.58 -3.79
CA ALA A 163 20.92 37.22 -4.08
C ALA A 163 20.93 36.14 -5.18
N THR A 164 21.14 36.58 -6.42
CA THR A 164 21.68 35.78 -7.52
C THR A 164 23.01 35.16 -7.09
N GLY A 165 23.10 33.83 -7.02
CA GLY A 165 24.40 33.18 -6.75
C GLY A 165 24.41 31.69 -6.38
N GLY A 166 23.27 31.03 -6.15
CA GLY A 166 23.20 29.57 -6.04
C GLY A 166 22.50 29.00 -7.25
N GLY A 167 23.21 28.30 -8.14
CA GLY A 167 22.58 27.61 -9.26
C GLY A 167 21.56 26.61 -8.74
N ALA A 168 20.26 26.93 -8.83
CA ALA A 168 19.22 25.99 -8.45
C ALA A 168 19.36 24.75 -9.32
N SER A 169 19.57 23.58 -8.69
CA SER A 169 19.58 22.33 -9.42
C SER A 169 18.13 21.93 -9.67
N VAL A 170 17.76 21.72 -10.94
CA VAL A 170 16.42 21.30 -11.33
C VAL A 170 16.39 19.78 -11.41
N ILE A 171 15.51 19.16 -10.63
CA ILE A 171 15.23 17.72 -10.72
C ILE A 171 14.01 17.55 -11.62
N THR A 172 14.17 16.82 -12.72
CA THR A 172 13.05 16.41 -13.58
C THR A 172 12.64 14.99 -13.19
N PRO A 173 11.46 14.78 -12.56
CA PRO A 173 11.07 13.45 -12.15
C PRO A 173 10.80 12.52 -13.33
N ALA A 174 11.05 11.23 -13.14
CA ALA A 174 10.56 10.19 -14.03
C ALA A 174 9.25 9.62 -13.49
N ALA A 175 8.26 9.42 -14.36
CA ALA A 175 6.98 8.83 -13.99
C ALA A 175 6.51 7.81 -15.04
N ILE A 176 6.01 6.68 -14.57
CA ILE A 176 5.45 5.60 -15.39
C ILE A 176 4.19 5.06 -14.72
N HIS A 177 3.24 4.59 -15.51
CA HIS A 177 2.00 4.02 -15.00
C HIS A 177 1.53 2.85 -15.83
N THR A 178 0.68 2.03 -15.24
CA THR A 178 -0.07 0.96 -15.90
C THR A 178 -1.53 1.08 -15.54
N ARG A 179 -2.42 0.91 -16.54
CA ARG A 179 -3.86 0.95 -16.30
C ARG A 179 -4.30 -0.38 -15.73
N LEU A 180 -5.05 -0.32 -14.64
CA LEU A 180 -5.50 -1.50 -13.92
C LEU A 180 -6.74 -1.14 -13.13
N ASN A 181 -7.85 -1.86 -13.36
CA ASN A 181 -9.04 -1.69 -12.52
C ASN A 181 -8.79 -2.39 -11.19
N MET A 182 -8.40 -1.61 -10.18
CA MET A 182 -8.10 -2.11 -8.83
C MET A 182 -9.23 -1.75 -7.90
N THR A 183 -9.81 -2.73 -7.20
CA THR A 183 -10.82 -2.42 -6.19
C THR A 183 -10.21 -1.67 -5.01
N ALA A 184 -11.07 -1.07 -4.18
CA ALA A 184 -10.64 -0.32 -3.01
C ALA A 184 -9.88 -1.21 -1.99
N ALA A 185 -10.12 -2.53 -2.00
CA ALA A 185 -9.36 -3.51 -1.23
C ALA A 185 -8.30 -4.18 -2.13
N PHE A 186 -7.03 -3.96 -1.81
CA PHE A 186 -5.92 -4.40 -2.66
C PHE A 186 -4.72 -4.87 -1.84
N ALA A 187 -3.78 -5.50 -2.53
CA ALA A 187 -2.41 -5.60 -2.09
C ALA A 187 -1.42 -5.44 -3.21
N ILE A 188 -0.40 -4.65 -2.92
CA ILE A 188 0.71 -4.34 -3.80
C ILE A 188 1.96 -4.89 -3.14
N GLU A 189 2.66 -5.77 -3.84
CA GLU A 189 3.99 -6.22 -3.47
C GLU A 189 4.99 -5.68 -4.49
N VAL A 190 6.09 -5.12 -4.00
CA VAL A 190 7.18 -4.64 -4.84
C VAL A 190 8.49 -5.16 -4.29
N GLU A 191 9.31 -5.76 -5.15
CA GLU A 191 10.72 -5.96 -4.88
C GLU A 191 11.50 -4.85 -5.58
N PHE A 192 12.21 -4.02 -4.83
CA PHE A 192 12.99 -2.92 -5.38
C PHE A 192 14.36 -2.79 -4.70
N SER A 193 15.32 -2.21 -5.41
CA SER A 193 16.62 -1.81 -4.85
C SER A 193 16.80 -0.31 -4.98
N SER A 194 17.42 0.31 -3.97
CA SER A 194 17.87 1.69 -3.99
C SER A 194 19.38 1.72 -4.21
N TRP A 195 19.85 2.68 -5.00
CA TRP A 195 21.26 2.88 -5.29
C TRP A 195 21.65 4.29 -4.84
N VAL A 196 22.81 4.41 -4.19
CA VAL A 196 23.35 5.72 -3.80
C VAL A 196 23.54 6.58 -5.06
N SER A 197 22.92 7.74 -5.06
CA SER A 197 23.18 8.79 -6.04
C SER A 197 23.85 9.97 -5.35
N GLU A 198 25.17 10.06 -5.43
CA GLU A 198 25.94 11.22 -4.92
C GLU A 198 25.45 12.54 -5.54
N ALA A 199 24.88 12.47 -6.75
CA ALA A 199 24.33 13.62 -7.46
C ALA A 199 22.97 14.10 -6.92
N THR A 200 22.24 13.26 -6.17
CA THR A 200 20.91 13.61 -5.65
C THR A 200 20.68 13.03 -4.25
N PRO A 201 21.37 13.53 -3.21
CA PRO A 201 21.08 13.16 -1.83
C PRO A 201 19.60 13.43 -1.50
N GLY A 202 18.94 12.50 -0.81
CA GLY A 202 17.53 12.64 -0.45
C GLY A 202 16.55 12.38 -1.60
N GLY A 203 16.96 11.58 -2.59
CA GLY A 203 16.08 11.06 -3.63
C GLY A 203 14.80 10.43 -3.08
N ARG A 204 13.73 10.45 -3.87
CA ARG A 204 12.42 9.95 -3.44
C ARG A 204 11.78 9.04 -4.48
N PHE A 205 11.43 7.83 -4.05
CA PHE A 205 10.68 6.87 -4.83
C PHE A 205 9.23 6.81 -4.36
N GLU A 206 8.27 6.91 -5.28
CA GLU A 206 6.85 6.89 -5.00
C GLU A 206 6.17 5.75 -5.76
N ILE A 207 5.28 5.04 -5.08
CA ILE A 207 4.37 4.07 -5.69
C ILE A 207 2.96 4.26 -5.14
N GLY A 208 1.95 4.09 -5.99
CA GLY A 208 0.61 3.83 -5.47
C GLY A 208 -0.49 3.82 -6.51
N PRO A 209 -1.69 3.40 -6.10
CA PRO A 209 -2.85 3.37 -6.95
C PRO A 209 -3.39 4.79 -7.17
N TYR A 210 -3.93 5.05 -8.35
CA TYR A 210 -4.48 6.36 -8.72
C TYR A 210 -5.89 6.25 -9.32
N GLN A 211 -6.65 7.33 -9.23
CA GLN A 211 -7.92 7.56 -9.93
C GLN A 211 -7.75 8.63 -11.00
N GLY A 212 -8.57 8.54 -12.05
CA GLY A 212 -8.55 9.42 -13.21
C GLY A 212 -7.43 9.10 -14.19
N THR A 213 -6.83 10.13 -14.77
CA THR A 213 -5.77 10.00 -15.78
C THR A 213 -4.41 10.36 -15.19
N ALA A 214 -3.44 9.46 -15.31
CA ALA A 214 -2.05 9.77 -14.99
C ALA A 214 -1.48 10.75 -16.03
N ASN A 215 -1.16 11.97 -15.60
CA ASN A 215 -0.65 13.03 -16.48
C ASN A 215 0.67 13.61 -15.92
N GLY A 216 1.77 13.40 -16.65
CA GLY A 216 3.09 13.90 -16.29
C GLY A 216 3.65 13.30 -14.99
N ASP A 217 4.30 14.14 -14.19
CA ASP A 217 4.99 13.82 -12.94
C ASP A 217 4.19 14.16 -11.66
N GLY A 218 3.12 14.94 -11.78
CA GLY A 218 2.21 15.29 -10.70
C GLY A 218 1.49 14.07 -10.10
N ARG A 219 1.19 14.12 -8.81
CA ARG A 219 0.38 13.07 -8.16
C ARG A 219 -1.08 13.20 -8.62
N ALA A 220 -1.65 12.11 -9.12
CA ALA A 220 -3.09 11.98 -9.34
C ALA A 220 -3.80 11.66 -8.02
N ASP A 221 -5.12 11.80 -7.99
CA ASP A 221 -5.94 11.42 -6.83
C ASP A 221 -5.72 9.95 -6.50
N GLY A 222 -5.53 9.61 -5.24
CA GLY A 222 -5.27 8.25 -4.79
C GLY A 222 -4.39 8.21 -3.55
N TYR A 223 -3.63 7.13 -3.43
CA TYR A 223 -2.67 6.96 -2.34
C TYR A 223 -1.25 6.86 -2.89
N VAL A 224 -0.29 7.36 -2.13
CA VAL A 224 1.13 7.30 -2.46
C VAL A 224 1.90 6.79 -1.25
N LEU A 225 2.64 5.71 -1.44
CA LEU A 225 3.69 5.29 -0.54
C LEU A 225 5.02 5.82 -1.06
N ALA A 226 5.73 6.55 -0.21
CA ALA A 226 6.95 7.25 -0.59
C ALA A 226 8.12 6.86 0.29
N TYR A 227 9.21 6.42 -0.34
CA TYR A 227 10.51 6.20 0.30
C TYR A 227 11.45 7.38 0.01
N ILE A 228 12.14 7.86 1.04
CA ILE A 228 13.20 8.87 0.93
C ILE A 228 14.54 8.16 1.15
N GLN A 229 15.49 8.27 0.22
CA GLN A 229 16.79 7.58 0.31
C GLN A 229 17.50 7.87 1.64
N GLY A 230 17.93 6.83 2.34
CA GLY A 230 18.51 6.90 3.69
C GLY A 230 17.58 7.45 4.79
N GLY A 231 16.36 7.87 4.42
CA GLY A 231 15.38 8.52 5.27
C GLY A 231 14.24 7.57 5.67
N GLY A 232 13.03 8.12 5.71
CA GLY A 232 11.82 7.42 6.16
C GLY A 232 10.87 6.98 5.04
N LEU A 233 9.74 6.43 5.46
CA LEU A 233 8.60 6.06 4.60
C LEU A 233 7.37 6.87 5.00
N GLU A 234 6.64 7.37 4.00
CA GLU A 234 5.40 8.14 4.18
C GLU A 234 4.25 7.51 3.39
N LEU A 235 3.11 7.31 4.05
CA LEU A 235 1.85 6.98 3.40
C LEU A 235 1.02 8.26 3.26
N ILE A 236 0.65 8.60 2.03
CA ILE A 236 0.06 9.89 1.67
C ILE A 236 -1.24 9.67 0.94
N ARG A 237 -2.28 10.42 1.34
CA ARG A 237 -3.51 10.59 0.57
C ARG A 237 -3.35 11.80 -0.36
N VAL A 238 -3.69 11.65 -1.63
CA VAL A 238 -3.72 12.74 -2.60
C VAL A 238 -5.14 12.90 -3.11
N THR A 239 -5.66 14.12 -3.09
CA THR A 239 -6.97 14.46 -3.66
C THR A 239 -6.85 15.76 -4.45
N GLY A 240 -7.86 16.11 -5.23
CA GLY A 240 -7.92 17.43 -5.88
C GLY A 240 -7.84 18.63 -4.91
N ARG A 241 -8.01 18.41 -3.59
CA ARG A 241 -7.86 19.44 -2.54
C ARG A 241 -6.45 19.54 -1.96
N GLY A 242 -5.56 18.60 -2.28
CA GLY A 242 -4.19 18.55 -1.76
C GLY A 242 -3.77 17.17 -1.27
N ALA A 243 -2.57 17.11 -0.68
CA ALA A 243 -1.95 15.91 -0.15
C ALA A 243 -1.87 15.95 1.37
N VAL A 244 -2.10 14.81 2.03
CA VAL A 244 -2.05 14.65 3.48
C VAL A 244 -1.27 13.38 3.82
N VAL A 245 -0.28 13.49 4.71
CA VAL A 245 0.40 12.31 5.27
C VAL A 245 -0.56 11.63 6.24
N ILE A 246 -0.90 10.38 5.96
CA ILE A 246 -1.79 9.55 6.79
C ILE A 246 -1.01 8.85 7.89
N ASP A 247 0.19 8.38 7.55
CA ASP A 247 1.13 7.74 8.48
C ASP A 247 2.57 7.92 7.97
N SER A 248 3.53 7.87 8.87
CA SER A 248 4.95 7.98 8.53
C SER A 248 5.82 7.21 9.51
N ARG A 249 6.90 6.64 8.99
CA ARG A 249 7.94 5.99 9.77
C ARG A 249 9.25 6.72 9.50
N PRO A 250 9.78 7.48 10.47
CA PRO A 250 11.08 8.10 10.31
C PRO A 250 12.16 7.01 10.18
N GLY A 251 13.21 7.35 9.43
CA GLY A 251 14.37 6.49 9.22
C GLY A 251 15.32 6.42 10.42
N PRO A 252 16.55 5.90 10.20
CA PRO A 252 17.09 5.55 8.89
C PRO A 252 16.59 4.18 8.38
N PHE A 253 16.30 4.11 7.08
CA PHE A 253 16.25 2.86 6.34
C PHE A 253 17.44 2.80 5.38
N HIS A 254 18.31 1.79 5.56
CA HIS A 254 19.51 1.60 4.74
C HIS A 254 19.23 0.71 3.54
N LEU A 255 18.44 1.20 2.58
CA LEU A 255 18.03 0.41 1.39
C LEU A 255 18.96 0.63 0.19
N GLU A 256 19.92 1.54 0.33
CA GLU A 256 20.96 1.88 -0.65
C GLU A 256 22.08 0.83 -0.74
N ASP A 257 21.79 -0.42 -0.38
CA ASP A 257 22.74 -1.53 -0.34
C ASP A 257 22.78 -2.33 -1.66
N LYS A 258 22.03 -1.88 -2.67
CA LYS A 258 21.88 -2.49 -4.01
C LYS A 258 21.24 -3.88 -3.98
N LYS A 259 20.60 -4.27 -2.88
CA LYS A 259 19.86 -5.52 -2.76
C LYS A 259 18.37 -5.28 -2.98
N PRO A 260 17.64 -6.30 -3.49
CA PRO A 260 16.19 -6.21 -3.55
C PRO A 260 15.61 -6.30 -2.12
N HIS A 261 14.81 -5.30 -1.77
CA HIS A 261 13.97 -5.27 -0.57
C HIS A 261 12.51 -5.47 -0.97
N ARG A 262 11.76 -6.19 -0.14
CA ARG A 262 10.35 -6.48 -0.39
C ARG A 262 9.48 -5.53 0.41
N LEU A 263 8.73 -4.71 -0.31
CA LEU A 263 7.69 -3.86 0.24
C LEU A 263 6.33 -4.48 -0.03
N GLU A 264 5.54 -4.69 1.02
CA GLU A 264 4.16 -5.14 0.92
C GLU A 264 3.24 -4.06 1.47
N TRP A 265 2.28 -3.63 0.67
CA TRP A 265 1.25 -2.69 1.07
C TRP A 265 -0.13 -3.30 0.83
N THR A 266 -0.90 -3.45 1.90
CA THR A 266 -2.27 -3.94 1.82
C THR A 266 -3.25 -2.85 2.21
N ARG A 267 -4.43 -2.87 1.59
CA ARG A 267 -5.60 -2.10 2.00
C ARG A 267 -6.81 -3.02 2.04
N ARG A 268 -7.53 -3.02 3.15
CA ARG A 268 -8.79 -3.75 3.33
C ARG A 268 -9.99 -2.92 2.90
N SER A 269 -11.14 -3.58 2.79
CA SER A 269 -12.43 -2.95 2.46
C SER A 269 -12.89 -1.92 3.50
N ASP A 270 -12.47 -2.07 4.75
CA ASP A 270 -12.71 -1.12 5.85
C ASP A 270 -11.68 0.03 5.89
N GLY A 271 -10.79 0.10 4.91
CA GLY A 271 -9.80 1.17 4.79
C GLY A 271 -8.56 0.98 5.65
N LEU A 272 -8.47 -0.10 6.43
CA LEU A 272 -7.23 -0.43 7.13
C LEU A 272 -6.13 -0.72 6.11
N MET A 273 -5.04 0.02 6.24
CA MET A 273 -3.83 -0.11 5.45
C MET A 273 -2.67 -0.56 6.34
N THR A 274 -1.88 -1.49 5.84
CA THR A 274 -0.61 -1.88 6.46
C THR A 274 0.49 -1.83 5.41
N VAL A 275 1.66 -1.36 5.82
CA VAL A 275 2.88 -1.46 5.01
C VAL A 275 3.92 -2.24 5.80
N SER A 276 4.53 -3.21 5.13
CA SER A 276 5.64 -4.00 5.64
C SER A 276 6.85 -3.86 4.71
N LEU A 277 8.03 -3.80 5.31
CA LEU A 277 9.32 -3.83 4.62
C LEU A 277 10.09 -5.04 5.11
N ASP A 278 10.51 -5.91 4.18
CA ASP A 278 11.20 -7.17 4.46
C ASP A 278 10.48 -8.06 5.49
N GLY A 279 9.14 -8.03 5.45
CA GLY A 279 8.26 -8.78 6.36
C GLY A 279 8.00 -8.09 7.70
N GLN A 280 8.69 -6.99 8.02
CA GLN A 280 8.42 -6.21 9.22
C GLN A 280 7.38 -5.13 8.92
N LYS A 281 6.25 -5.14 9.62
CA LYS A 281 5.25 -4.06 9.56
C LYS A 281 5.85 -2.75 10.08
N ILE A 282 5.77 -1.70 9.27
CA ILE A 282 6.36 -0.38 9.54
C ILE A 282 5.33 0.76 9.58
N LEU A 283 4.19 0.61 8.91
CA LEU A 283 3.08 1.59 8.92
C LEU A 283 1.74 0.86 9.10
N ALA A 284 0.81 1.52 9.77
CA ALA A 284 -0.57 1.06 9.91
C ALA A 284 -1.52 2.25 10.12
N ALA A 285 -2.47 2.42 9.21
CA ALA A 285 -3.46 3.49 9.29
C ALA A 285 -4.80 3.08 8.70
N THR A 286 -5.87 3.76 9.09
CA THR A 286 -7.21 3.55 8.49
C THR A 286 -7.61 4.80 7.73
N ASP A 287 -7.90 4.67 6.43
CA ASP A 287 -8.42 5.76 5.61
C ASP A 287 -9.50 5.26 4.65
N LEU A 288 -10.65 5.93 4.67
CA LEU A 288 -11.86 5.59 3.90
C LEU A 288 -12.19 6.62 2.80
N SER A 289 -11.26 7.51 2.48
CA SER A 289 -11.49 8.61 1.52
C SER A 289 -11.72 8.09 0.10
N PHE A 290 -11.09 6.97 -0.25
CA PHE A 290 -11.29 6.28 -1.53
C PHE A 290 -12.14 5.02 -1.33
N LYS A 291 -13.39 5.08 -1.82
CA LYS A 291 -14.36 3.98 -1.81
C LYS A 291 -14.58 3.36 -3.19
N GLN A 292 -14.34 4.13 -4.23
CA GLN A 292 -14.41 3.65 -5.62
C GLN A 292 -13.11 2.92 -5.99
N ASN A 293 -13.15 2.24 -7.13
CA ASN A 293 -11.98 1.58 -7.69
C ASN A 293 -10.91 2.61 -8.11
N PHE A 294 -9.68 2.15 -8.22
CA PHE A 294 -8.57 2.87 -8.83
C PHE A 294 -8.44 2.47 -10.30
N ASP A 295 -7.97 3.42 -11.10
CA ASP A 295 -7.83 3.30 -12.55
C ASP A 295 -6.45 2.79 -12.99
N GLY A 296 -5.51 2.71 -12.05
CA GLY A 296 -4.22 2.09 -12.30
C GLY A 296 -3.23 2.23 -11.16
N LEU A 297 -2.00 1.84 -11.45
CA LEU A 297 -0.85 1.92 -10.58
C LEU A 297 0.22 2.81 -11.19
N ARG A 298 0.88 3.62 -10.36
CA ARG A 298 1.91 4.57 -10.79
C ARG A 298 3.19 4.44 -9.98
N LEU A 299 4.33 4.60 -10.66
CA LEU A 299 5.65 4.74 -10.07
C LEU A 299 6.23 6.11 -10.42
N VAL A 300 6.94 6.74 -9.48
CA VAL A 300 7.63 8.01 -9.71
C VAL A 300 9.00 7.98 -9.04
N ASN A 301 10.02 8.34 -9.80
CA ASN A 301 11.34 8.67 -9.28
C ASN A 301 11.50 10.20 -9.27
N ARG A 302 11.60 10.81 -8.08
CA ARG A 302 11.84 12.25 -7.87
C ARG A 302 13.30 12.56 -7.51
N GLY A 303 14.24 11.77 -8.00
CA GLY A 303 15.66 11.87 -7.68
C GLY A 303 16.17 10.57 -7.09
N GLY A 304 17.39 10.17 -7.45
CA GLY A 304 17.98 8.89 -7.05
C GLY A 304 17.94 7.86 -8.17
N ASP A 305 18.41 6.65 -7.87
CA ASP A 305 18.47 5.51 -8.79
C ASP A 305 17.81 4.30 -8.14
N TYR A 306 16.76 3.81 -8.80
CA TYR A 306 15.91 2.75 -8.28
C TYR A 306 15.66 1.71 -9.37
N ILE A 307 15.65 0.45 -8.95
CA ILE A 307 15.30 -0.69 -9.80
C ILE A 307 14.13 -1.42 -9.15
N VAL A 308 13.02 -1.55 -9.87
CA VAL A 308 11.92 -2.44 -9.53
C VAL A 308 12.17 -3.78 -10.20
N LYS A 309 12.46 -4.80 -9.41
CA LYS A 309 12.69 -6.16 -9.89
C LYS A 309 11.40 -6.89 -10.19
N ARG A 310 10.41 -6.75 -9.29
CA ARG A 310 9.11 -7.40 -9.44
C ARG A 310 8.03 -6.52 -8.85
N ILE A 311 6.86 -6.58 -9.46
CA ILE A 311 5.65 -6.02 -8.91
C ILE A 311 4.46 -6.95 -9.10
N THR A 312 3.69 -7.13 -8.02
CA THR A 312 2.48 -7.92 -8.01
C THR A 312 1.36 -7.07 -7.42
N VAL A 313 0.22 -7.04 -8.09
CA VAL A 313 -1.00 -6.42 -7.59
C VAL A 313 -2.09 -7.47 -7.53
N ASN A 314 -2.71 -7.55 -6.37
CA ASN A 314 -3.91 -8.34 -6.17
C ASN A 314 -5.04 -7.44 -5.69
N GLY A 315 -6.28 -7.78 -6.04
CA GLY A 315 -7.46 -7.07 -5.55
C GLY A 315 -8.60 -8.02 -5.25
N ALA A 316 -9.58 -7.52 -4.49
CA ALA A 316 -10.85 -8.21 -4.32
C ALA A 316 -11.62 -8.23 -5.66
N GLN A 317 -12.24 -9.37 -5.98
CA GLN A 317 -13.25 -9.48 -7.04
C GLN A 317 -14.66 -9.33 -6.47
#